data_AF-A0A2U2Z9N0-F1
#
_entry.id   AF-A0A2U2Z9N0-F1
#
_cell.length_a   1.000
_cell.length_b   1.000
_cell.length_c   1.000
_cell.angle_alpha   90.00
_cell.angle_beta   90.00
_cell.angle_gamma   90.00
#
_symmetry.space_group_name_H-M   'P 1'
#
loop_
_entity.id
_entity.type
_entity.pdbx_description
1 polymer ?
#
loop_
_entity_poly.entity_id
_entity_poly.type
_entity_poly.pdbx_seq_one_letter_code
_entity_poly.pdbx_strand_id
1 'polypeptide(L)'
;MAPGRRRRPGFRTELQATRLALAGEEEATESGLGDISSPAFCLRRDDEVVAAAGYRSWPRSVAHLSVLVAPHCRGRHLARAVASAAVAHALDARLLPQWRARPYPSQRVAVALGFQELGAQLSIRLGAVPVDQVR
;
A
#
# COMPACT_ATOMS: atom_id res chain seq x y z
N MET A 1 22.05 10.43 6.55
CA MET A 1 21.74 9.46 7.63
C MET A 1 20.44 9.91 8.29
N ALA A 2 19.29 9.34 7.90
CA ALA A 2 18.00 9.74 8.46
C ALA A 2 17.77 9.06 9.82
N PRO A 3 17.25 9.77 10.85
CA PRO A 3 17.10 9.20 12.17
C PRO A 3 16.04 8.08 12.14
N GLY A 4 16.37 6.96 12.78
CA GLY A 4 15.48 5.81 12.90
C GLY A 4 14.19 6.20 13.63
N ARG A 5 13.09 6.34 12.87
CA ARG A 5 11.74 6.49 13.44
C ARG A 5 11.41 5.20 14.20
N ARG A 6 11.47 5.25 15.54
CA ARG A 6 10.95 4.18 16.39
C ARG A 6 9.45 4.01 16.10
N ARG A 7 9.08 2.86 15.53
CA ARG A 7 7.69 2.41 15.40
C ARG A 7 7.09 2.25 16.81
N ARG A 8 5.91 2.82 17.04
CA ARG A 8 5.17 2.63 18.30
C ARG A 8 4.61 1.19 18.36
N PRO A 9 4.67 0.50 19.51
CA PRO A 9 4.19 -0.88 19.65
C PRO A 9 2.74 -1.09 19.20
N GLY A 10 1.83 -0.12 19.44
CA GLY A 10 0.41 -0.22 19.07
C GLY A 10 0.10 -0.05 17.57
N PHE A 11 1.00 0.60 16.81
CA PHE A 11 0.79 0.87 15.38
C PHE A 11 0.76 -0.42 14.54
N ARG A 12 1.49 -1.45 14.96
CA ARG A 12 1.54 -2.75 14.26
C ARG A 12 0.24 -3.54 14.42
N THR A 13 -0.36 -3.48 15.61
CA THR A 13 -1.60 -4.19 15.97
C THR A 13 -2.80 -3.55 15.30
N GLU A 14 -2.90 -2.23 15.26
CA GLU A 14 -3.95 -1.50 14.54
C GLU A 14 -3.88 -1.75 13.02
N LEU A 15 -2.66 -1.85 12.46
CA LEU A 15 -2.43 -2.17 11.06
C LEU A 15 -2.78 -3.62 10.70
N GLN A 16 -2.48 -4.57 11.60
CA GLN A 16 -2.91 -5.97 11.46
C GLN A 16 -4.43 -6.08 11.56
N ALA A 17 -5.06 -5.46 12.56
CA ALA A 17 -6.51 -5.44 12.72
C ALA A 17 -7.21 -4.80 11.51
N THR A 18 -6.66 -3.71 10.99
CA THR A 18 -7.15 -3.05 9.77
C THR A 18 -7.05 -3.97 8.55
N ARG A 19 -5.94 -4.73 8.39
CA ARG A 19 -5.77 -5.69 7.28
C ARG A 19 -6.78 -6.82 7.32
N LEU A 20 -6.89 -7.48 8.48
CA LEU A 20 -7.81 -8.60 8.72
C LEU A 20 -9.28 -8.18 8.62
N ALA A 21 -9.62 -6.96 9.06
CA ALA A 21 -10.97 -6.42 8.92
C ALA A 21 -11.32 -6.10 7.46
N LEU A 22 -10.35 -5.61 6.68
CA LEU A 22 -10.60 -5.20 5.29
C LEU A 22 -10.68 -6.39 4.32
N ALA A 23 -9.84 -7.42 4.46
CA ALA A 23 -9.77 -8.50 3.49
C ALA A 23 -9.15 -9.78 4.08
N GLY A 24 -9.32 -10.92 3.39
CA GLY A 24 -8.59 -12.15 3.71
C GLY A 24 -7.07 -11.98 3.59
N GLU A 25 -6.31 -12.89 4.21
CA GLU A 25 -4.84 -12.85 4.32
C GLU A 25 -4.10 -12.67 2.98
N GLU A 26 -4.62 -13.25 1.90
CA GLU A 26 -4.02 -13.14 0.55
C GLU A 26 -4.13 -11.72 -0.03
N GLU A 27 -5.34 -11.12 -0.05
CA GLU A 27 -5.55 -9.74 -0.54
C GLU A 27 -4.83 -8.73 0.36
N ALA A 28 -4.79 -8.98 1.67
CA ALA A 28 -4.00 -8.19 2.58
C ALA A 28 -2.52 -8.24 2.19
N THR A 29 -1.96 -9.43 1.97
CA THR A 29 -0.55 -9.61 1.56
C THR A 29 -0.23 -8.91 0.24
N GLU A 30 -1.09 -9.05 -0.78
CA GLU A 30 -0.89 -8.41 -2.08
C GLU A 30 -0.90 -6.86 -1.99
N SER A 31 -1.70 -6.28 -1.09
CA SER A 31 -1.80 -4.80 -0.97
C SER A 31 -0.52 -4.10 -0.50
N GLY A 32 0.39 -4.82 0.16
CA GLY A 32 1.59 -4.24 0.80
C GLY A 32 1.32 -3.37 2.04
N LEU A 33 0.07 -3.25 2.48
CA LEU A 33 -0.31 -2.34 3.58
C LEU A 33 0.38 -2.66 4.92
N GLY A 34 0.84 -3.89 5.13
CA GLY A 34 1.54 -4.34 6.36
C GLY A 34 2.97 -3.82 6.47
N ASP A 35 3.55 -3.40 5.34
CA ASP A 35 4.94 -2.94 5.25
C ASP A 35 5.06 -1.42 5.19
N ILE A 36 3.96 -0.68 5.37
CA ILE A 36 3.98 0.78 5.33
C ILE A 36 4.88 1.37 6.43
N SER A 37 5.57 2.45 6.09
CA SER A 37 6.38 3.23 7.03
C SER A 37 5.72 4.55 7.43
N SER A 38 4.69 4.97 6.70
CA SER A 38 3.84 6.11 7.01
C SER A 38 2.82 5.74 8.11
N PRO A 39 2.10 6.72 8.67
CA PRO A 39 0.80 6.46 9.28
C PRO A 39 -0.15 5.75 8.29
N ALA A 40 -1.11 5.00 8.83
CA ALA A 40 -2.24 4.48 8.06
C ALA A 40 -3.36 5.53 8.04
N PHE A 41 -3.92 5.77 6.87
CA PHE A 41 -5.07 6.66 6.67
C PHE A 41 -6.29 5.80 6.42
N CYS A 42 -7.22 5.80 7.35
CA CYS A 42 -8.34 4.87 7.36
C CYS A 42 -9.68 5.60 7.25
N LEU A 43 -10.64 4.98 6.58
CA LEU A 43 -12.06 5.30 6.70
C LEU A 43 -12.75 4.22 7.52
N ARG A 44 -13.58 4.66 8.46
CA ARG A 44 -14.39 3.78 9.30
C ARG A 44 -15.87 3.98 9.02
N ARG A 45 -16.63 2.89 9.11
CA ARG A 45 -18.09 2.90 9.21
C ARG A 45 -18.41 2.15 10.50
N ASP A 46 -19.08 2.84 11.41
CA ASP A 46 -19.26 2.36 12.79
C ASP A 46 -17.89 1.95 13.37
N ASP A 47 -17.78 0.74 13.91
CA ASP A 47 -16.53 0.22 14.48
C ASP A 47 -15.59 -0.43 13.45
N GLU A 48 -16.04 -0.60 12.20
CA GLU A 48 -15.29 -1.30 11.15
C GLU A 48 -14.43 -0.35 10.31
N VAL A 49 -13.17 -0.72 10.05
CA VAL A 49 -12.34 -0.05 9.04
C VAL A 49 -12.72 -0.60 7.67
N VAL A 50 -13.21 0.27 6.78
CA VAL A 50 -13.72 -0.13 5.44
C VAL A 50 -12.81 0.26 4.27
N ALA A 51 -11.85 1.16 4.52
CA ALA A 51 -10.75 1.43 3.60
C ALA A 51 -9.52 1.92 4.35
N ALA A 52 -8.33 1.61 3.82
CA ALA A 52 -7.07 2.13 4.35
C ALA A 52 -6.04 2.35 3.24
N ALA A 53 -5.16 3.34 3.46
CA ALA A 53 -4.02 3.60 2.62
C ALA A 53 -2.80 3.98 3.46
N GLY A 54 -1.62 3.78 2.88
CA GLY A 54 -0.36 4.26 3.42
C GLY A 54 0.73 4.11 2.37
N TYR A 55 1.98 4.36 2.76
CA TYR A 55 3.12 4.11 1.89
C TYR A 55 4.33 3.59 2.65
N ARG A 56 5.14 2.83 1.92
CA ARG A 56 6.50 2.48 2.34
C ARG A 56 7.48 3.47 1.73
N SER A 57 8.36 4.02 2.55
CA SER A 57 9.47 4.85 2.09
C SER A 57 10.51 3.97 1.43
N TRP A 58 10.84 4.29 0.18
CA TRP A 58 11.87 3.63 -0.61
C TRP A 58 13.07 4.56 -0.77
N PRO A 59 14.24 4.03 -1.14
CA PRO A 59 15.38 4.87 -1.52
C PRO A 59 14.99 5.93 -2.55
N ARG A 60 15.76 7.02 -2.62
CA ARG A 60 15.53 8.13 -3.55
C ARG A 60 14.22 8.90 -3.30
N SER A 61 13.81 8.99 -2.03
CA SER A 61 12.64 9.77 -1.59
C SER A 61 11.33 9.33 -2.25
N VAL A 62 11.17 8.03 -2.50
CA VAL A 62 9.94 7.49 -3.09
C VAL A 62 8.98 7.04 -1.99
N ALA A 63 7.72 7.44 -2.08
CA ALA A 63 6.63 6.91 -1.29
C ALA A 63 5.92 5.84 -2.13
N HIS A 64 6.16 4.56 -1.84
CA HIS A 64 5.49 3.46 -2.52
C HIS A 64 4.12 3.18 -1.88
N LEU A 65 3.05 3.53 -2.59
CA LEU A 65 1.67 3.51 -2.10
C LEU A 65 1.10 2.09 -1.99
N SER A 66 0.33 1.89 -0.92
CA SER A 66 -0.48 0.70 -0.64
C SER A 66 -1.89 1.14 -0.28
N VAL A 67 -2.90 0.52 -0.89
CA VAL A 67 -4.31 0.86 -0.70
C VAL A 67 -5.13 -0.42 -0.65
N LEU A 68 -6.06 -0.49 0.29
CA LEU A 68 -6.98 -1.60 0.46
C LEU A 68 -8.38 -1.09 0.81
N VAL A 69 -9.40 -1.68 0.19
CA VAL A 69 -10.81 -1.39 0.46
C VAL A 69 -11.53 -2.71 0.68
N ALA A 70 -12.38 -2.76 1.71
CA ALA A 70 -13.14 -3.96 2.00
C ALA A 70 -13.97 -4.40 0.80
N PRO A 71 -13.97 -5.71 0.42
CA PRO A 71 -14.66 -6.20 -0.77
C PRO A 71 -16.11 -5.73 -0.88
N HIS A 72 -16.85 -5.78 0.23
CA HIS A 72 -18.27 -5.39 0.29
C HIS A 72 -18.51 -3.87 0.22
N CYS A 73 -17.46 -3.05 0.33
CA CYS A 73 -17.50 -1.59 0.27
C CYS A 73 -16.89 -0.98 -1.02
N ARG A 74 -16.49 -1.82 -1.98
CA ARG A 74 -15.92 -1.38 -3.27
C ARG A 74 -16.94 -0.58 -4.11
N GLY A 75 -16.43 0.18 -5.09
CA GLY A 75 -17.27 0.99 -6.00
C GLY A 75 -17.79 2.32 -5.42
N ARG A 76 -17.43 2.66 -4.17
CA ARG A 76 -17.93 3.85 -3.45
C ARG A 76 -16.91 4.98 -3.31
N HIS A 77 -15.94 5.07 -4.23
CA HIS A 77 -14.83 6.04 -4.20
C HIS A 77 -13.95 6.03 -2.94
N LEU A 78 -14.11 5.07 -2.03
CA LEU A 78 -13.35 5.00 -0.76
C LEU A 78 -11.85 4.91 -1.00
N ALA A 79 -11.42 4.10 -1.97
CA ALA A 79 -10.02 3.98 -2.36
C ALA A 79 -9.40 5.35 -2.72
N ARG A 80 -10.14 6.18 -3.46
CA ARG A 80 -9.68 7.52 -3.85
C ARG A 80 -9.47 8.40 -2.62
N ALA A 81 -10.41 8.38 -1.67
CA ALA A 81 -10.34 9.20 -0.47
C ALA A 81 -9.11 8.85 0.40
N VAL A 82 -8.94 7.58 0.78
CA VAL A 82 -7.79 7.16 1.59
C VAL A 82 -6.46 7.34 0.85
N ALA A 83 -6.42 7.04 -0.45
CA ALA A 83 -5.21 7.22 -1.26
C ALA A 83 -4.83 8.70 -1.37
N SER A 84 -5.81 9.61 -1.50
CA SER A 84 -5.54 11.05 -1.59
C SER A 84 -4.89 11.57 -0.30
N ALA A 85 -5.36 11.10 0.86
CA ALA A 85 -4.75 11.44 2.15
C ALA A 85 -3.29 10.94 2.24
N ALA A 86 -3.03 9.69 1.82
CA ALA A 86 -1.68 9.14 1.81
C ALA A 86 -0.75 9.89 0.83
N VAL A 87 -1.25 10.28 -0.35
CA VAL A 87 -0.50 11.05 -1.35
C VAL A 87 -0.22 12.46 -0.85
N ALA A 88 -1.21 13.17 -0.29
CA ALA A 88 -1.01 14.49 0.28
C ALA A 88 0.08 14.47 1.37
N HIS A 89 0.00 13.52 2.30
CA HIS A 89 1.04 13.37 3.31
C HIS A 89 2.41 13.04 2.68
N ALA A 90 2.49 12.23 1.63
CA ALA A 90 3.76 11.93 0.96
C ALA A 90 4.37 13.19 0.33
N LEU A 91 3.56 14.01 -0.32
CA LEU A 91 3.98 15.28 -0.93
C LEU A 91 4.44 16.29 0.12
N ASP A 92 3.71 16.43 1.23
CA ASP A 92 4.10 17.28 2.37
C ASP A 92 5.45 16.83 2.98
N ALA A 93 5.70 15.52 2.98
CA ALA A 93 6.97 14.93 3.40
C ALA A 93 8.10 15.05 2.35
N ARG A 94 7.84 15.72 1.22
CA ARG A 94 8.75 15.86 0.06
C ARG A 94 9.19 14.52 -0.53
N LEU A 95 8.27 13.56 -0.57
CA LEU A 95 8.45 12.27 -1.24
C LEU A 95 7.74 12.27 -2.59
N LEU A 96 8.29 11.54 -3.55
CA LEU A 96 7.66 11.25 -4.83
C LEU A 96 6.67 10.08 -4.66
N PRO A 97 5.36 10.30 -4.80
CA PRO A 97 4.38 9.22 -4.76
C PRO A 97 4.59 8.27 -5.95
N GLN A 98 4.64 6.97 -5.68
CA GLN A 98 4.72 5.90 -6.70
C GLN A 98 3.71 4.81 -6.38
N TRP A 99 2.90 4.43 -7.37
CA TRP A 99 1.91 3.37 -7.24
C TRP A 99 2.11 2.28 -8.29
N ARG A 100 2.25 1.04 -7.85
CA ARG A 100 2.23 -0.15 -8.71
C ARG A 100 0.81 -0.69 -8.80
N ALA A 101 -0.04 0.03 -9.53
CA ALA A 101 -1.46 -0.30 -9.66
C ALA A 101 -1.68 -1.43 -10.69
N ARG A 102 -1.74 -2.69 -10.23
CA ARG A 102 -1.87 -3.86 -11.12
C ARG A 102 -3.30 -4.09 -11.63
N PRO A 103 -4.33 -4.30 -10.80
CA PRO A 103 -5.67 -4.58 -11.30
C PRO A 103 -6.34 -3.30 -11.84
N TYR A 104 -7.20 -3.45 -12.87
CA TYR A 104 -7.87 -2.32 -13.53
C TYR A 104 -8.58 -1.34 -12.58
N PRO A 105 -9.30 -1.77 -11.52
CA PRO A 105 -9.87 -0.85 -10.54
C PRO A 105 -8.82 0.02 -9.81
N SER A 106 -7.62 -0.52 -9.54
CA SER A 106 -6.53 0.20 -8.89
C SER A 106 -5.93 1.25 -9.84
N GLN A 107 -5.76 0.89 -11.12
CA GLN A 107 -5.28 1.82 -12.16
C GLN A 107 -6.21 3.02 -12.31
N ARG A 108 -7.54 2.79 -12.32
CA ARG A 108 -8.52 3.87 -12.38
C ARG A 108 -8.41 4.85 -11.21
N VAL A 109 -8.10 4.36 -10.02
CA VAL A 109 -7.87 5.21 -8.86
C VAL A 109 -6.59 6.02 -9.05
N ALA A 110 -5.49 5.39 -9.47
CA ALA A 110 -4.24 6.09 -9.73
C ALA A 110 -4.42 7.23 -10.75
N VAL A 111 -5.08 6.98 -11.88
CA VAL A 111 -5.39 7.99 -12.90
C VAL A 111 -6.24 9.12 -12.31
N ALA A 112 -7.25 8.80 -11.50
CA ALA A 112 -8.12 9.80 -10.86
C ALA A 112 -7.40 10.69 -9.81
N LEU A 113 -6.22 10.26 -9.32
CA LEU A 113 -5.34 11.05 -8.47
C LEU A 113 -4.27 11.82 -9.26
N GLY A 114 -4.24 11.68 -10.58
CA GLY A 114 -3.28 12.37 -11.46
C GLY A 114 -1.96 11.61 -11.68
N PHE A 115 -1.85 10.35 -11.25
CA PHE A 115 -0.68 9.54 -11.60
C PHE A 115 -0.60 9.32 -13.11
N GLN A 116 0.63 9.26 -13.61
CA GLN A 116 0.95 8.89 -14.98
C GLN A 116 1.51 7.47 -14.99
N GLU A 117 1.13 6.68 -15.98
CA GLU A 117 1.71 5.35 -16.18
C GLU A 117 3.14 5.49 -16.72
N LEU A 118 4.11 4.91 -16.01
CA LEU A 118 5.53 4.95 -16.38
C LEU A 118 6.06 3.59 -16.85
N GLY A 119 5.26 2.52 -16.75
CA GLY A 119 5.63 1.19 -17.18
C GLY A 119 5.05 0.08 -16.33
N ALA A 120 5.55 -1.14 -16.54
CA ALA A 120 5.09 -2.35 -15.86
C ALA A 120 6.18 -2.96 -14.97
N GLN A 121 5.75 -3.75 -13.99
CA GLN A 121 6.63 -4.59 -13.18
C GLN A 121 6.37 -6.06 -13.47
N LEU A 122 7.44 -6.81 -13.73
CA LEU A 122 7.42 -8.27 -13.74
C LEU A 122 8.17 -8.80 -12.51
N SER A 123 7.53 -9.71 -11.78
CA SER A 123 8.15 -10.44 -10.69
C SER A 123 8.25 -11.90 -11.08
N ILE A 124 9.47 -12.45 -11.08
CA ILE A 124 9.72 -13.86 -11.41
C ILE A 124 10.15 -14.56 -10.13
N ARG A 125 9.43 -15.63 -9.76
CA ARG A 125 9.91 -16.57 -8.76
C ARG A 125 10.84 -17.53 -9.45
N LEU A 126 12.12 -17.48 -9.10
CA LEU A 126 13.09 -18.46 -9.60
C LEU A 126 12.73 -19.83 -9.04
N GLY A 127 12.73 -20.85 -9.89
CA GLY A 127 12.67 -22.24 -9.44
C GLY A 127 13.90 -22.58 -8.60
N ALA A 128 13.80 -23.62 -7.78
CA ALA A 128 14.99 -24.15 -7.13
C ALA A 128 15.99 -24.54 -8.22
N VAL A 129 17.16 -23.89 -8.24
CA VAL A 129 18.31 -24.41 -8.99
C VAL A 129 18.91 -25.49 -8.09
N PRO A 130 18.93 -26.77 -8.49
CA PRO A 130 19.73 -27.76 -7.78
C PRO A 130 21.17 -27.25 -7.75
N VAL A 131 21.74 -27.13 -6.55
CA VAL A 131 23.09 -26.58 -6.32
C VAL A 131 24.18 -27.43 -7.01
N ASP A 132 23.80 -28.61 -7.50
CA ASP A 132 24.60 -29.65 -8.11
C ASP A 132 25.04 -29.36 -9.57
N GLN A 133 24.49 -28.31 -10.20
CA GLN A 133 24.78 -27.99 -11.62
C GLN A 133 25.59 -26.70 -11.85
N VAL A 134 26.16 -26.10 -10.81
CA VAL A 134 27.19 -25.06 -11.00
C VAL A 134 28.54 -25.77 -11.18
N ARG A 135 28.86 -26.12 -12.43
CA ARG A 135 30.23 -26.48 -12.85
C ARG A 135 30.94 -25.26 -13.40
#